data_AF-A0AA52EBP4-F1
#
_entry.id   AF-A0AA52EBP4-F1
#
_cell.length_a   1.000
_cell.length_b   1.000
_cell.length_c   1.000
_cell.angle_alpha   90.00
_cell.angle_beta   90.00
_cell.angle_gamma   90.00
#
_symmetry.space_group_name_H-M   'P 1'
#
loop_
_entity.id
_entity.type
_entity.pdbx_description
1 polymer ?
#
loop_
_entity_poly.entity_id
_entity_poly.type
_entity_poly.pdbx_seq_one_letter_code
_entity_poly.pdbx_strand_id
1 'polypeptide(L)'
;MKQAAEIIKLHQSSSKAQAQEVTDAIAADVARALDKQLEEMIEQLEKVSSCQQSGPSSFQMQEIHAFAAFCAGLETIAQTLIPHLRAVYEAEMARHEIAEDRCQSLYAARAREFHRYLIQLAKVHGLAFEGAPEMIGDFEEGVLANFEAKLRIMSKV
;
A
#
# COMPACT_ATOMS: atom_id res chain seq x y z
N MET A 1 -30.15 43.58 -19.66
CA MET A 1 -28.85 43.01 -19.23
C MET A 1 -28.96 41.95 -18.11
N LYS A 2 -30.03 41.86 -17.31
CA LYS A 2 -30.13 40.88 -16.20
C LYS A 2 -30.30 39.40 -16.63
N GLN A 3 -31.03 39.11 -17.72
CA GLN A 3 -31.27 37.74 -18.20
C GLN A 3 -30.02 37.01 -18.72
N ALA A 4 -29.10 37.72 -19.38
CA ALA A 4 -27.87 37.11 -19.90
C ALA A 4 -26.94 36.64 -18.77
N ALA A 5 -26.90 37.38 -17.65
CA ALA A 5 -26.10 37.02 -16.48
C ALA A 5 -26.64 35.77 -15.75
N GLU A 6 -27.96 35.58 -15.69
CA GLU A 6 -28.57 34.36 -15.11
C GLU A 6 -28.32 33.12 -15.97
N ILE A 7 -28.39 33.24 -17.30
CA ILE A 7 -28.12 32.14 -18.23
C ILE A 7 -26.65 31.69 -18.12
N ILE A 8 -25.70 32.64 -18.04
CA ILE A 8 -24.27 32.34 -17.84
C ILE A 8 -24.05 31.64 -16.49
N LYS A 9 -24.73 32.07 -15.42
CA LYS A 9 -24.58 31.50 -14.07
C LYS A 9 -25.12 30.07 -13.99
N LEU A 10 -26.22 29.77 -14.69
CA LEU A 10 -26.78 28.42 -14.81
C LEU A 10 -25.85 27.51 -15.62
N HIS A 11 -25.30 27.99 -16.74
CA HIS A 11 -24.32 27.24 -17.53
C HIS A 11 -23.04 26.93 -16.73
N GLN A 12 -22.54 27.90 -15.97
CA GLN A 12 -21.37 27.72 -15.10
C GLN A 12 -21.63 26.73 -13.96
N SER A 13 -22.83 26.74 -13.39
CA SER A 13 -23.21 25.79 -12.33
C SER A 13 -23.35 24.36 -12.87
N SER A 14 -23.98 24.21 -14.03
CA SER A 14 -24.11 22.93 -14.73
C SER A 14 -22.75 22.37 -15.14
N SER A 15 -21.87 23.21 -15.71
CA SER A 15 -20.52 22.82 -16.13
C SER A 15 -19.64 22.44 -14.93
N LYS A 16 -19.79 23.10 -13.77
CA LYS A 16 -19.10 22.73 -12.54
C LYS A 16 -19.59 21.41 -11.96
N ALA A 17 -20.89 21.17 -11.94
CA ALA A 17 -21.46 19.90 -11.47
C ALA A 17 -20.99 18.73 -12.36
N GLN A 18 -21.01 18.90 -13.67
CA GLN A 18 -20.49 17.91 -14.63
C GLN A 18 -18.99 17.67 -14.46
N ALA A 19 -18.20 18.72 -14.28
CA ALA A 19 -16.76 18.58 -14.04
C ALA A 19 -16.46 17.84 -12.72
N GLN A 20 -17.29 18.05 -11.68
CA GLN A 20 -17.16 17.35 -10.41
C GLN A 20 -17.53 15.86 -10.56
N GLU A 21 -18.64 15.53 -11.21
CA GLU A 21 -19.05 14.13 -11.45
C GLU A 21 -18.01 13.35 -12.26
N VAL A 22 -17.41 13.98 -13.28
CA VAL A 22 -16.31 13.38 -14.05
C VAL A 22 -15.07 13.16 -13.18
N THR A 23 -14.76 14.11 -12.30
CA THR A 23 -13.62 13.99 -11.37
C THR A 23 -13.85 12.87 -10.35
N ASP A 24 -15.07 12.73 -9.83
CA ASP A 24 -15.44 11.69 -8.87
C ASP A 24 -15.42 10.29 -9.52
N ALA A 25 -15.87 10.17 -10.77
CA ALA A 25 -15.81 8.93 -11.54
C ALA A 25 -14.37 8.47 -11.78
N ILE A 26 -13.48 9.39 -12.15
CA ILE A 26 -12.06 9.06 -12.34
C ILE A 26 -11.40 8.66 -11.02
N ALA A 27 -11.66 9.39 -9.94
CA ALA A 27 -11.16 9.04 -8.62
C ALA A 27 -11.63 7.64 -8.17
N ALA A 28 -12.88 7.27 -8.48
CA ALA A 28 -13.42 5.95 -8.18
C ALA A 28 -12.76 4.84 -9.01
N ASP A 29 -12.44 5.09 -10.28
CA ASP A 29 -11.75 4.13 -11.14
C ASP A 29 -10.29 3.93 -10.70
N VAL A 30 -9.57 5.02 -10.40
CA VAL A 30 -8.20 4.96 -9.84
C VAL A 30 -8.20 4.19 -8.51
N ALA A 31 -9.14 4.49 -7.61
CA ALA A 31 -9.26 3.78 -6.34
C ALA A 31 -9.49 2.27 -6.54
N ARG A 32 -10.38 1.90 -7.47
CA ARG A 32 -10.68 0.50 -7.77
C ARG A 32 -9.47 -0.25 -8.34
N ALA A 33 -8.70 0.37 -9.22
CA ALA A 33 -7.49 -0.22 -9.77
C ALA A 33 -6.43 -0.47 -8.69
N LEU A 34 -6.23 0.51 -7.79
CA LEU A 34 -5.31 0.37 -6.67
C LEU A 34 -5.78 -0.66 -5.65
N ASP A 35 -7.08 -0.73 -5.37
CA ASP A 35 -7.67 -1.70 -4.45
C ASP A 35 -7.49 -3.12 -4.97
N LYS A 36 -7.83 -3.35 -6.24
CA LYS A 36 -7.61 -4.64 -6.88
C LYS A 36 -6.14 -5.05 -6.85
N GLN A 37 -5.23 -4.13 -7.16
CA GLN A 37 -3.81 -4.42 -7.14
C GLN A 37 -3.32 -4.78 -5.72
N LEU A 38 -3.79 -4.04 -4.72
CA LEU A 38 -3.47 -4.29 -3.31
C LEU A 38 -4.00 -5.64 -2.83
N GLU A 39 -5.24 -5.99 -3.19
CA GLU A 39 -5.84 -7.30 -2.91
C GLU A 39 -5.01 -8.44 -3.52
N GLU A 40 -4.66 -8.33 -4.81
CA GLU A 40 -3.84 -9.34 -5.49
C GLU A 40 -2.47 -9.49 -4.83
N MET A 41 -1.83 -8.39 -4.44
CA MET A 41 -0.53 -8.42 -3.74
C MET A 41 -0.64 -9.12 -2.39
N ILE A 42 -1.68 -8.82 -1.61
CA ILE A 42 -1.94 -9.45 -0.31
C ILE A 42 -2.20 -10.95 -0.50
N GLU A 43 -3.06 -11.34 -1.43
CA GLU A 43 -3.34 -12.75 -1.70
C GLU A 43 -2.08 -13.55 -2.08
N GLN A 44 -1.21 -12.98 -2.92
CA GLN A 44 0.04 -13.66 -3.30
C GLN A 44 0.96 -13.83 -2.09
N LEU A 45 1.02 -12.83 -1.20
CA LEU A 45 1.81 -12.93 0.04
C LEU A 45 1.26 -13.99 0.99
N GLU A 46 -0.05 -14.06 1.16
CA GLU A 46 -0.69 -15.07 1.98
C GLU A 46 -0.45 -16.48 1.40
N LYS A 47 -0.56 -16.65 0.08
CA LYS A 47 -0.25 -17.92 -0.61
C LYS A 47 1.19 -18.37 -0.31
N VAL A 48 2.17 -17.48 -0.46
CA VAL A 48 3.58 -17.80 -0.18
C VAL A 48 3.80 -18.13 1.31
N SER A 49 3.14 -17.42 2.22
CA SER A 49 3.23 -17.71 3.67
C SER A 49 2.58 -19.04 4.06
N SER A 50 1.57 -19.49 3.32
CA SER A 50 0.88 -20.77 3.53
C SER A 50 1.60 -21.97 2.91
N CYS A 51 2.54 -21.74 1.99
CA CYS A 51 3.39 -22.79 1.45
C CYS A 51 4.38 -23.25 2.53
N GLN A 52 4.01 -24.29 3.29
CA GLN A 52 4.95 -25.02 4.14
C GLN A 52 6.15 -25.46 3.29
N GLN A 53 7.32 -24.88 3.54
CA GLN A 53 8.55 -25.33 2.91
C GLN A 53 8.94 -26.70 3.47
N SER A 54 8.52 -27.75 2.77
CA SER A 54 9.05 -29.11 2.93
C SER A 54 10.40 -29.21 2.22
N GLY A 55 11.44 -28.58 2.77
CA GLY A 55 12.78 -28.54 2.15
C GLY A 55 13.90 -28.57 3.20
N PRO A 56 15.03 -29.25 2.92
CA PRO A 56 16.04 -29.56 3.92
C PRO A 56 16.72 -28.28 4.42
N SER A 57 16.67 -28.09 5.74
CA SER A 57 17.35 -27.01 6.46
C SER A 57 18.87 -27.12 6.27
N SER A 58 19.38 -26.45 5.26
CA SER A 58 20.83 -26.27 5.05
C SER A 58 21.11 -24.95 4.33
N PHE A 59 20.63 -23.86 4.92
CA PHE A 59 21.18 -22.54 4.64
C PHE A 59 21.96 -22.09 5.87
N GLN A 60 23.28 -22.11 5.78
CA GLN A 60 24.17 -21.53 6.78
C GLN A 60 24.04 -19.99 6.71
N MET A 61 22.97 -19.44 7.26
CA MET A 61 22.89 -18.03 7.58
C MET A 61 23.69 -17.79 8.85
N GLN A 62 24.62 -16.82 8.80
CA GLN A 62 25.10 -16.11 9.99
C GLN A 62 23.90 -15.83 10.90
N GLU A 63 24.03 -16.04 12.21
CA GLU A 63 22.94 -15.98 13.21
C GLU A 63 22.13 -14.66 13.12
N ILE A 64 21.19 -14.60 12.20
CA ILE A 64 20.15 -13.58 12.16
C ILE A 64 18.99 -14.21 12.91
N HIS A 65 18.56 -13.56 13.99
CA HIS A 65 17.34 -13.93 14.70
C HIS A 65 16.19 -14.12 13.71
N ALA A 66 15.43 -15.22 13.83
CA ALA A 66 14.41 -15.61 12.86
C ALA A 66 13.39 -14.49 12.56
N PHE A 67 13.03 -13.69 13.58
CA PHE A 67 12.17 -12.53 13.43
C PHE A 67 12.80 -11.39 12.60
N ALA A 68 14.09 -11.12 12.77
CA ALA A 68 14.81 -10.14 11.97
C ALA A 68 14.93 -10.58 10.50
N ALA A 69 15.17 -11.87 10.26
CA ALA A 69 15.17 -12.44 8.91
C ALA A 69 13.77 -12.34 8.26
N PHE A 70 12.71 -12.60 9.03
CA PHE A 70 11.34 -12.43 8.57
C PHE A 70 11.04 -10.98 8.17
N CYS A 71 11.37 -10.01 9.04
CA CYS A 71 11.20 -8.59 8.75
C CYS A 71 12.01 -8.14 7.52
N ALA A 72 13.23 -8.64 7.33
CA ALA A 72 14.04 -8.37 6.13
C ALA A 72 13.41 -8.96 4.84
N GLY A 73 12.76 -10.12 4.95
CA GLY A 73 11.96 -10.70 3.87
C GLY A 73 10.78 -9.80 3.48
N LEU A 74 10.01 -9.33 4.47
CA LEU A 74 8.90 -8.38 4.26
C LEU A 74 9.38 -7.05 3.68
N GLU A 75 10.56 -6.58 4.07
CA GLU A 75 11.21 -5.40 3.50
C GLU A 75 11.50 -5.58 2.01
N THR A 76 12.07 -6.73 1.62
CA THR A 76 12.38 -7.05 0.22
C THR A 76 11.11 -7.14 -0.63
N ILE A 77 10.06 -7.73 -0.07
CA ILE A 77 8.72 -7.74 -0.67
C ILE A 77 8.23 -6.31 -0.89
N ALA A 78 8.28 -5.45 0.13
CA ALA A 78 7.83 -4.07 0.03
C ALA A 78 8.58 -3.27 -1.04
N GLN A 79 9.91 -3.47 -1.16
CA GLN A 79 10.75 -2.84 -2.18
C GLN A 79 10.33 -3.19 -3.61
N THR A 80 9.72 -4.35 -3.82
CA THR A 80 9.22 -4.78 -5.14
C THR A 80 7.78 -4.31 -5.36
N LEU A 81 6.96 -4.41 -4.32
CA LEU A 81 5.52 -4.28 -4.39
C LEU A 81 5.02 -2.82 -4.33
N ILE A 82 5.68 -1.95 -3.57
CA ILE A 82 5.35 -0.52 -3.52
C ILE A 82 5.55 0.18 -4.89
N PRO A 83 6.68 -0.05 -5.61
CA PRO A 83 6.83 0.49 -6.97
C PRO A 83 5.80 -0.05 -7.95
N HIS A 84 5.35 -1.30 -7.80
CA HIS A 84 4.32 -1.85 -8.66
C HIS A 84 2.97 -1.16 -8.46
N LEU A 85 2.57 -0.93 -7.20
CA LEU A 85 1.37 -0.14 -6.88
C LEU A 85 1.47 1.29 -7.44
N ARG A 86 2.67 1.89 -7.42
CA ARG A 86 2.91 3.21 -8.02
C ARG A 86 2.78 3.18 -9.55
N ALA A 87 3.29 2.14 -10.21
CA ALA A 87 3.15 2.00 -11.66
C ALA A 87 1.68 1.86 -12.09
N VAL A 88 0.87 1.14 -11.31
CA VAL A 88 -0.59 1.06 -11.56
C VAL A 88 -1.23 2.44 -11.40
N TYR A 89 -0.87 3.18 -10.36
CA TYR A 89 -1.32 4.56 -10.19
C TYR A 89 -0.99 5.43 -11.42
N GLU A 90 0.27 5.46 -11.83
CA GLU A 90 0.75 6.26 -12.96
C GLU A 90 0.06 5.86 -14.28
N ALA A 91 -0.19 4.56 -14.49
CA ALA A 91 -0.91 4.06 -15.65
C ALA A 91 -2.37 4.53 -15.69
N GLU A 92 -3.07 4.55 -14.55
CA GLU A 92 -4.44 5.05 -14.47
C GLU A 92 -4.50 6.57 -14.67
N MET A 93 -3.53 7.31 -14.13
CA MET A 93 -3.42 8.76 -14.35
C MET A 93 -3.19 9.09 -15.82
N ALA A 94 -2.32 8.34 -16.49
CA ALA A 94 -2.08 8.46 -17.93
C ALA A 94 -3.32 8.08 -18.76
N ARG A 95 -4.04 7.00 -18.39
CA ARG A 95 -5.27 6.54 -19.07
C ARG A 95 -6.36 7.61 -19.05
N HIS A 96 -6.43 8.40 -17.99
CA HIS A 96 -7.42 9.46 -17.82
C HIS A 96 -6.92 10.85 -18.21
N GLU A 97 -5.68 10.98 -18.70
CA GLU A 97 -5.05 12.26 -19.09
C GLU A 97 -5.08 13.32 -17.96
N ILE A 98 -4.95 12.89 -16.71
CA ILE A 98 -4.95 13.78 -15.54
C ILE A 98 -3.59 13.83 -14.86
N ALA A 99 -3.30 14.97 -14.25
CA ALA A 99 -2.06 15.20 -13.53
C ALA A 99 -1.99 14.34 -12.25
N GLU A 100 -0.83 13.73 -12.00
CA GLU A 100 -0.54 12.85 -10.85
C GLU A 100 -0.80 13.48 -9.49
N ASP A 101 -0.87 14.80 -9.37
CA ASP A 101 -1.14 15.47 -8.10
C ASP A 101 -2.63 15.35 -7.67
N ARG A 102 -3.55 15.19 -8.63
CA ARG A 102 -5.00 15.21 -8.37
C ARG A 102 -5.49 14.03 -7.54
N CYS A 103 -4.87 12.86 -7.71
CA CYS A 103 -5.26 11.62 -7.04
C CYS A 103 -4.20 11.10 -6.07
N GLN A 104 -3.19 11.93 -5.75
CA GLN A 104 -2.03 11.54 -4.93
C GLN A 104 -2.44 11.02 -3.55
N SER A 105 -3.51 11.57 -2.98
CA SER A 105 -4.06 11.14 -1.68
C SER A 105 -4.59 9.70 -1.71
N LEU A 106 -5.08 9.21 -2.86
CA LEU A 106 -5.55 7.85 -3.04
C LEU A 106 -4.38 6.87 -3.02
N TYR A 107 -3.34 7.15 -3.82
CA TYR A 107 -2.10 6.36 -3.77
C TYR A 107 -1.51 6.32 -2.36
N ALA A 108 -1.36 7.50 -1.72
CA ALA A 108 -0.81 7.60 -0.37
C ALA A 108 -1.65 6.82 0.66
N ALA A 109 -2.98 6.81 0.52
CA ALA A 109 -3.84 6.01 1.38
C ALA A 109 -3.58 4.50 1.21
N ARG A 110 -3.49 4.00 -0.03
CA ARG A 110 -3.27 2.56 -0.29
C ARG A 110 -1.86 2.09 0.05
N ALA A 111 -0.84 2.89 -0.20
CA ALA A 111 0.51 2.60 0.29
C ALA A 111 0.55 2.48 1.83
N ARG A 112 -0.19 3.35 2.55
CA ARG A 112 -0.33 3.26 4.01
C ARG A 112 -1.12 2.03 4.49
N GLU A 113 -2.13 1.59 3.75
CA GLU A 113 -2.84 0.34 4.07
C GLU A 113 -1.91 -0.86 3.89
N PHE A 114 -1.17 -0.93 2.78
CA PHE A 114 -0.19 -1.99 2.54
C PHE A 114 0.88 -2.05 3.63
N HIS A 115 1.38 -0.89 4.07
CA HIS A 115 2.30 -0.81 5.21
C HIS A 115 1.71 -1.38 6.50
N ARG A 116 0.50 -0.98 6.84
CA ARG A 116 -0.18 -1.49 8.04
C ARG A 116 -0.34 -2.99 7.98
N TYR A 117 -0.66 -3.54 6.80
CA TYR A 117 -0.73 -4.98 6.59
C TYR A 117 0.62 -5.66 6.87
N LEU A 118 1.73 -5.17 6.30
CA LEU A 118 3.05 -5.76 6.53
C LEU A 118 3.50 -5.69 7.99
N ILE A 119 3.19 -4.60 8.70
CA ILE A 119 3.46 -4.48 10.14
C ILE A 119 2.60 -5.44 10.95
N GLN A 120 1.33 -5.58 10.60
CA GLN A 120 0.45 -6.53 11.28
C GLN A 120 0.94 -7.96 11.08
N LEU A 121 1.36 -8.30 9.87
CA LEU A 121 1.94 -9.60 9.55
C LEU A 121 3.22 -9.84 10.37
N ALA A 122 4.11 -8.87 10.45
CA ALA A 122 5.27 -8.91 11.33
C ALA A 122 4.89 -9.18 12.79
N LYS A 123 3.94 -8.42 13.36
CA LYS A 123 3.50 -8.60 14.75
C LYS A 123 2.92 -9.98 15.02
N VAL A 124 2.03 -10.47 14.16
CA VAL A 124 1.39 -11.79 14.31
C VAL A 124 2.43 -12.91 14.28
N HIS A 125 3.39 -12.84 13.36
CA HIS A 125 4.44 -13.85 13.29
C HIS A 125 5.51 -13.69 14.37
N GLY A 126 5.80 -12.47 14.82
CA GLY A 126 6.66 -12.20 15.98
C GLY A 126 6.19 -12.94 17.23
N LEU A 127 4.89 -12.87 17.52
CA LEU A 127 4.27 -13.61 18.63
C LEU A 127 4.39 -15.14 18.47
N ALA A 128 4.43 -15.65 17.24
CA ALA A 128 4.60 -17.08 16.97
C ALA A 128 6.06 -17.54 17.17
N PHE A 129 7.05 -16.66 16.99
CA PHE A 129 8.47 -17.00 17.16
C PHE A 129 8.89 -17.08 18.63
N GLU A 130 8.24 -16.33 19.53
CA GLU A 130 8.61 -16.33 20.96
C GLU A 130 8.03 -17.48 21.78
N GLY A 131 7.06 -18.23 21.25
CA GLY A 131 6.41 -19.33 21.98
C GLY A 131 5.61 -18.87 23.21
N ALA A 132 5.53 -17.55 23.45
CA ALA A 132 4.75 -16.91 24.50
C ALA A 132 3.92 -15.79 23.84
N PRO A 133 2.59 -15.96 23.68
CA PRO A 133 1.74 -15.07 22.89
C PRO A 133 1.53 -13.66 23.47
N GLU A 134 2.20 -13.32 24.58
CA GLU A 134 1.92 -12.10 25.33
C GLU A 134 3.03 -11.05 25.28
N MET A 135 4.24 -11.35 24.80
CA MET A 135 5.30 -10.34 24.67
C MET A 135 6.10 -10.48 23.38
N ILE A 136 6.41 -9.33 22.80
CA ILE A 136 7.50 -9.12 21.84
C ILE A 136 8.64 -8.60 22.72
N GLY A 137 9.79 -9.26 22.75
CA GLY A 137 10.95 -8.84 23.54
C GLY A 137 11.57 -7.52 23.05
N ASP A 138 12.40 -6.88 23.88
CA ASP A 138 13.07 -5.61 23.56
C ASP A 138 13.84 -5.64 22.22
N PHE A 139 14.38 -6.80 21.86
CA PHE A 139 15.08 -6.99 20.58
C PHE A 139 14.11 -6.93 19.40
N GLU A 140 13.03 -7.70 19.45
CA GLU A 140 11.99 -7.77 18.44
C GLU A 140 11.26 -6.42 18.30
N GLU A 141 11.04 -5.70 19.41
CA GLU A 141 10.53 -4.32 19.38
C GLU A 141 11.46 -3.40 18.58
N GLY A 142 12.78 -3.50 18.82
CA GLY A 142 13.78 -2.75 18.06
C GLY A 142 13.82 -3.10 16.57
N VAL A 143 13.71 -4.39 16.23
CA VAL A 143 13.64 -4.88 14.85
C VAL A 143 12.38 -4.35 14.16
N LEU A 144 11.23 -4.43 14.82
CA LEU A 144 9.95 -3.98 14.31
C LEU A 144 9.95 -2.45 14.10
N ALA A 145 10.49 -1.68 15.05
CA ALA A 145 10.62 -0.23 14.93
C ALA A 145 11.50 0.17 13.73
N ASN A 146 12.60 -0.55 13.50
CA ASN A 146 13.45 -0.32 12.33
C ASN A 146 12.72 -0.67 11.02
N PHE A 147 12.02 -1.79 10.99
CA PHE A 147 11.20 -2.20 9.84
C PHE A 147 10.12 -1.16 9.52
N GLU A 148 9.38 -0.68 10.53
CA GLU A 148 8.41 0.41 10.39
C GLU A 148 9.03 1.68 9.80
N ALA A 149 10.20 2.08 10.29
CA ALA A 149 10.89 3.27 9.80
C ALA A 149 11.27 3.14 8.33
N LYS A 150 11.78 1.96 7.92
CA LYS A 150 12.15 1.69 6.53
C LYS A 150 10.95 1.69 5.60
N LEU A 151 9.84 1.04 5.99
CA LEU A 151 8.61 1.08 5.22
C LEU A 151 8.19 2.54 4.97
N ARG A 152 8.13 3.37 6.03
CA ARG A 152 7.77 4.79 5.90
C ARG A 152 8.65 5.56 4.90
N ILE A 153 9.93 5.21 4.76
CA ILE A 153 10.82 5.84 3.75
C ILE A 153 10.43 5.40 2.34
N MET A 154 10.07 4.13 2.15
CA MET A 154 9.71 3.59 0.83
C MET A 154 8.38 4.11 0.29
N SER A 155 7.38 4.37 1.14
CA SER A 155 6.10 4.97 0.69
C SER A 155 6.08 6.48 0.71
N LYS A 156 7.20 7.15 1.04
CA LYS A 156 7.27 8.60 0.90
C LYS A 156 7.30 8.92 -0.59
N VAL A 157 6.12 9.23 -1.11
CA VAL A 157 5.93 10.13 -2.23
C VAL A 157 5.66 11.52 -1.67
#